data_AF-A0A379W415-F1
#
_entry.id   AF-A0A379W415-F1
#
_cell.length_a   1.000
_cell.length_b   1.000
_cell.length_c   1.000
_cell.angle_alpha   90.00
_cell.angle_beta   90.00
_cell.angle_gamma   90.00
#
_symmetry.space_group_name_H-M   'P 1'
#
loop_
_entity.id
_entity.type
_entity.pdbx_description
1 polymer ?
#
loop_
_entity_poly.entity_id
_entity_poly.type
_entity_poly.pdbx_seq_one_letter_code
_entity_poly.pdbx_strand_id
1 'polypeptide(L)' 'MKYGVSVTDACISWEMTDALLREIHKDLSGQLAVRVA' A
#
# COMPACT_ATOMS: atom_id res chain seq x y z
N MET A 1 -18.50 -18.13 5.92
CA MET A 1 -17.42 -17.11 5.99
C MET A 1 -16.18 -17.70 5.36
N LYS A 2 -15.44 -16.92 4.56
CA LYS A 2 -14.18 -17.34 3.95
C LYS A 2 -13.02 -16.83 4.80
N TYR A 3 -12.03 -17.67 5.05
CA TYR A 3 -10.81 -17.27 5.76
C TYR A 3 -10.13 -16.09 5.05
N GLY A 4 -9.71 -15.08 5.82
CA GLY A 4 -8.99 -13.92 5.29
C GLY A 4 -9.83 -12.93 4.48
N VAL A 5 -11.16 -12.98 4.55
CA VAL A 5 -12.05 -12.02 3.87
C VAL A 5 -12.86 -11.25 4.92
N SER A 6 -12.82 -9.92 4.83
CA SER A 6 -13.60 -9.03 5.71
C SER A 6 -15.10 -9.31 5.61
N VAL A 7 -15.80 -9.21 6.73
CA VAL A 7 -17.27 -9.34 6.82
C VAL A 7 -17.98 -8.01 7.04
N THR A 8 -17.22 -6.93 7.15
CA THR A 8 -17.73 -5.56 7.22
C THR A 8 -17.56 -4.92 5.85
N ASP A 9 -16.70 -3.91 5.73
CA ASP A 9 -16.40 -3.25 4.47
C ASP A 9 -15.44 -4.10 3.62
N ALA A 10 -15.53 -3.89 2.31
CA ALA A 10 -14.62 -4.52 1.36
C ALA A 10 -13.19 -4.02 1.57
N CYS A 11 -12.25 -4.96 1.62
CA CYS A 11 -10.82 -4.67 1.65
C CYS A 11 -10.16 -5.08 0.33
N ILE A 12 -9.04 -4.43 0.01
CA ILE A 12 -8.18 -4.82 -1.11
C ILE A 12 -7.49 -6.16 -0.83
N SER A 13 -7.02 -6.84 -1.89
CA SER A 13 -6.29 -8.10 -1.75
C SER A 13 -4.85 -7.89 -1.25
N TRP A 14 -4.16 -8.99 -0.98
CA TRP A 14 -2.76 -8.95 -0.60
C TRP A 14 -1.86 -8.43 -1.73
N GLU A 15 -2.11 -8.86 -2.96
CA GLU A 15 -1.37 -8.43 -4.15
C GLU A 15 -1.52 -6.93 -4.37
N MET A 16 -2.73 -6.40 -4.17
CA MET A 16 -3.00 -4.97 -4.27
C MET A 16 -2.35 -4.19 -3.13
N THR A 17 -2.29 -4.79 -1.93
CA THR A 17 -1.58 -4.20 -0.78
C THR A 17 -0.07 -4.08 -1.05
N ASP A 18 0.58 -5.14 -1.54
CA ASP A 18 2.03 -5.12 -1.86
C ASP A 18 2.34 -4.09 -2.96
N ALA A 19 1.53 -4.05 -4.02
CA ALA A 19 1.69 -3.07 -5.10
C ALA A 19 1.58 -1.63 -4.58
N LEU A 20 0.54 -1.36 -3.77
CA LEU A 20 0.29 -0.03 -3.21
C LEU A 20 1.42 0.42 -2.27
N LEU A 21 1.92 -0.46 -1.41
CA LEU A 21 3.02 -0.13 -0.50
C LEU A 21 4.31 0.21 -1.26
N ARG A 22 4.62 -0.51 -2.33
CA ARG A 22 5.79 -0.22 -3.18
C ARG A 22 5.65 1.11 -3.91
N GLU A 23 4.46 1.43 -4.39
CA GLU A 23 4.16 2.71 -5.05
C GLU A 23 4.38 3.88 -4.07
N ILE A 24 3.75 3.82 -2.89
CA ILE A 24 3.89 4.85 -1.85
C ILE A 24 5.35 5.03 -1.45
N HIS A 25 6.10 3.93 -1.28
CA HIS A 25 7.52 4.00 -0.96
C HIS A 25 8.33 4.74 -2.03
N LYS A 26 8.09 4.43 -3.31
CA LYS A 26 8.77 5.08 -4.44
C LYS A 26 8.48 6.57 -4.47
N ASP A 27 7.21 6.94 -4.32
CA ASP A 27 6.77 8.33 -4.39
C ASP A 27 7.31 9.16 -3.22
N LEU A 28 7.24 8.59 -2.01
CA LEU A 28 7.73 9.26 -0.82
C LEU A 28 9.26 9.39 -0.84
N SER A 29 9.99 8.36 -1.28
CA SER A 29 11.45 8.40 -1.36
C SER A 29 11.94 9.52 -2.27
N GLY A 30 11.27 9.74 -3.42
CA GLY A 30 11.56 10.85 -4.31
C GLY A 30 11.38 12.21 -3.63
N GLN A 31 10.27 12.41 -2.91
CA GLN A 31 10.01 13.66 -2.20
C GLN A 31 10.98 13.92 -1.04
N LEU A 32 11.34 12.86 -0.30
CA LEU A 32 12.29 12.97 0.81
C LEU A 32 13.69 13.32 0.31
N ALA A 33 14.14 12.73 -0.80
CA ALA A 33 15.43 13.08 -1.40
C ALA A 33 15.52 14.57 -1.75
N VAL A 34 14.44 15.15 -2.29
CA VAL A 34 14.36 16.60 -2.58
C VAL A 34 14.43 17.45 -1.32
N ARG A 35 13.84 17.00 -0.21
CA ARG A 35 13.82 17.76 1.06
C ARG A 35 15.14 17.73 1.83
N VAL A 36 15.94 16.68 1.64
CA VAL A 36 17.21 16.47 2.38
C VAL A 36 18.42 17.08 1.63
N ALA A 37 18.28 17.38 0.34
CA ALA A 37 19.29 18.05 -0.48
C ALA A 37 19.36 19.56 -0.21
#